data_AF-A0A2G2MIA4-F1
#
_entry.id   AF-A0A2G2MIA4-F1
#
_cell.length_a   1.000
_cell.length_b   1.000
_cell.length_c   1.000
_cell.angle_alpha   90.00
_cell.angle_beta   90.00
_cell.angle_gamma   90.00
#
_symmetry.space_group_name_H-M   'P 1'
#
loop_
_entity.id
_entity.type
_entity.pdbx_description
1 polymer ?
#
loop_
_entity_poly.entity_id
_entity_poly.type
_entity_poly.pdbx_seq_one_letter_code
_entity_poly.pdbx_strand_id
1 'polypeptide(L)'
;MSADLIELANTEVAVVCAGIKSILDIGLTLEYLETQGVTVLGYKSDNLPAFYLRDSGFSIDERVDSPKEVAYIMNSKWSMDLKGGIVIGNPVPEEYEENKEQITRAIGQALRELKENDIKGKESTPFLLARVKDLTGGESLETNIQLVYNNAKVAAQIAVEYNLIT
;
A
#
# COMPACT_ATOMS: atom_id res chain seq x y z
N MET A 1 10.48 -9.61 -8.23
CA MET A 1 10.04 -8.21 -8.33
C MET A 1 8.64 -8.22 -8.92
N SER A 2 7.71 -7.43 -8.38
CA SER A 2 6.33 -7.40 -8.91
C SER A 2 6.28 -6.67 -10.26
N ALA A 3 5.43 -7.15 -11.17
CA ALA A 3 5.14 -6.44 -12.42
C ALA A 3 4.42 -5.10 -12.15
N ASP A 4 3.73 -4.98 -11.02
CA ASP A 4 3.02 -3.77 -10.61
C ASP A 4 3.94 -2.53 -10.57
N LEU A 5 5.19 -2.70 -10.13
CA LEU A 5 6.14 -1.58 -10.02
C LEU A 5 6.58 -1.05 -11.39
N ILE A 6 6.67 -1.92 -12.39
CA ILE A 6 6.99 -1.54 -13.77
C ILE A 6 5.78 -0.85 -14.39
N GLU A 7 4.58 -1.35 -14.13
CA GLU A 7 3.34 -0.76 -14.63
C GLU A 7 3.13 0.66 -14.07
N LEU A 8 3.36 0.84 -12.76
CA LEU A 8 3.31 2.13 -12.08
C LEU A 8 4.28 3.17 -12.68
N ALA A 9 5.42 2.74 -13.23
CA ALA A 9 6.35 3.66 -13.88
C ALA A 9 5.81 4.24 -15.20
N ASN A 10 4.86 3.58 -15.84
CA ASN A 10 4.48 3.86 -17.23
C ASN A 10 3.02 4.33 -17.38
N THR A 11 2.12 3.90 -16.52
CA THR A 11 0.68 4.09 -16.69
C THR A 11 0.15 5.21 -15.79
N GLU A 12 -0.59 6.14 -16.37
CA GLU A 12 -1.23 7.26 -15.68
C GLU A 12 -2.43 6.78 -14.84
N VAL A 13 -2.12 6.26 -13.65
CA VAL A 13 -3.12 5.75 -12.71
C VAL A 13 -2.76 6.14 -11.28
N ALA A 14 -3.77 6.53 -10.50
CA ALA A 14 -3.64 6.74 -9.06
C ALA A 14 -4.08 5.48 -8.31
N VAL A 15 -3.17 4.85 -7.58
CA VAL A 15 -3.41 3.61 -6.83
C VAL A 15 -3.50 3.94 -5.34
N VAL A 16 -4.71 3.83 -4.77
CA VAL A 16 -4.94 3.96 -3.33
C VAL A 16 -4.79 2.59 -2.67
N CYS A 17 -3.89 2.48 -1.69
CA CYS A 17 -3.62 1.22 -1.01
C CYS A 17 -3.25 1.44 0.46
N ALA A 18 -3.27 0.37 1.26
CA ALA A 18 -2.73 0.40 2.63
C ALA A 18 -1.19 0.27 2.65
N GLY A 19 -0.53 0.83 1.63
CA GLY A 19 0.91 0.73 1.41
C GLY A 19 1.33 -0.62 0.85
N ILE A 20 2.54 -1.03 1.20
CA ILE A 20 3.16 -2.26 0.69
C ILE A 20 2.78 -3.41 1.63
N LYS A 21 2.40 -4.56 1.06
CA LYS A 21 2.07 -5.75 1.87
C LYS A 21 3.23 -6.05 2.81
N SER A 22 2.95 -6.22 4.11
CA SER A 22 3.95 -6.38 5.19
C SER A 22 4.88 -7.60 5.02
N ILE A 23 4.58 -8.46 4.05
CA ILE A 23 5.37 -9.63 3.65
C ILE A 23 6.50 -9.31 2.67
N LEU A 24 6.55 -8.08 2.16
CA LEU A 24 7.55 -7.57 1.22
C LEU A 24 8.52 -6.62 1.91
N ASP A 25 9.64 -6.35 1.26
CA ASP A 25 10.61 -5.36 1.73
C ASP A 25 10.14 -3.94 1.36
N ILE A 26 9.73 -3.17 2.36
CA ILE A 26 9.16 -1.83 2.18
C ILE A 26 10.24 -0.85 1.71
N GLY A 27 11.43 -0.89 2.30
CA GLY A 27 12.54 0.01 1.97
C GLY A 27 12.98 -0.16 0.52
N LEU A 28 13.25 -1.40 0.11
CA LEU A 28 13.65 -1.69 -1.27
C LEU A 28 12.56 -1.33 -2.29
N THR A 29 11.29 -1.44 -1.91
CA THR A 29 10.19 -1.06 -2.80
C THR A 29 10.09 0.45 -2.94
N LEU A 30 10.27 1.22 -1.87
CA LEU A 30 10.31 2.69 -1.93
C LEU A 30 11.48 3.19 -2.76
N GLU A 31 12.70 2.68 -2.54
CA GLU A 31 13.87 3.00 -3.36
C GLU A 31 13.64 2.71 -4.85
N TYR A 32 12.95 1.60 -5.15
CA TYR A 32 12.61 1.26 -6.53
C TYR A 32 11.60 2.24 -7.13
N LEU A 33 10.53 2.58 -6.41
CA LEU A 33 9.53 3.55 -6.87
C LEU A 33 10.14 4.94 -7.12
N GLU A 34 11.01 5.39 -6.21
CA GLU A 34 11.78 6.63 -6.36
C GLU A 34 12.63 6.59 -7.64
N THR A 35 13.38 5.51 -7.85
CA THR A 35 14.22 5.31 -9.05
C THR A 35 13.39 5.33 -10.35
N GLN A 36 12.15 4.84 -10.31
CA GLN A 36 11.24 4.84 -11.45
C GLN A 36 10.47 6.17 -11.61
N GLY A 37 10.68 7.16 -10.73
CA GLY A 37 9.96 8.43 -10.77
C GLY A 37 8.47 8.31 -10.43
N VAL A 38 8.08 7.26 -9.70
CA VAL A 38 6.70 7.06 -9.24
C VAL A 38 6.49 7.89 -7.97
N THR A 39 5.49 8.77 -8.00
CA THR A 39 5.15 9.59 -6.83
C THR A 39 4.48 8.73 -5.76
N VAL A 40 4.97 8.80 -4.53
CA VAL A 40 4.38 8.13 -3.37
C VAL A 40 3.90 9.19 -2.37
N LEU A 41 2.61 9.14 -2.05
CA LEU A 41 1.94 10.07 -1.14
C LEU A 41 1.41 9.35 0.08
N GLY A 42 1.43 10.00 1.24
CA GLY A 42 0.79 9.50 2.46
C GLY A 42 -0.48 10.26 2.73
N TYR A 43 -1.59 9.55 2.74
CA TYR A 43 -2.87 10.14 3.06
C TYR A 43 -3.00 10.31 4.57
N LYS A 44 -2.85 11.55 5.04
CA LYS A 44 -2.90 11.96 6.45
C LYS A 44 -1.86 11.25 7.33
N SER A 45 -0.72 10.90 6.73
CA SER A 45 0.37 10.17 7.38
C SER A 45 1.70 10.64 6.83
N ASP A 46 2.68 10.81 7.71
CA ASP A 46 4.07 11.17 7.35
C ASP A 46 4.93 9.93 7.03
N ASN A 47 4.43 8.74 7.34
CA ASN A 47 5.07 7.47 7.04
C ASN A 47 4.16 6.63 6.13
N LEU A 48 4.77 5.76 5.32
CA LEU A 48 4.04 4.79 4.53
C LEU A 48 3.36 3.77 5.47
N PRO A 49 2.08 3.43 5.29
CA PRO A 49 1.47 2.32 6.01
C PRO A 49 2.07 0.96 5.62
N ALA A 50 2.10 0.02 6.56
CA ALA A 50 2.58 -1.34 6.37
C ALA A 50 1.41 -2.33 6.35
N PHE A 51 0.40 -2.07 5.52
CA PHE A 51 -0.79 -2.92 5.31
C PHE A 51 -1.64 -3.13 6.56
N TYR A 52 -1.23 -4.01 7.47
CA TYR A 52 -1.88 -4.27 8.76
C TYR A 52 -1.61 -3.20 9.81
N LEU A 53 -0.53 -2.43 9.63
CA LEU A 53 -0.09 -1.37 10.54
C LEU A 53 -0.20 -0.02 9.85
N ARG A 54 -0.60 0.99 10.62
CA ARG A 54 -0.73 2.37 10.15
C ARG A 54 0.62 3.00 9.84
N ASP A 55 1.67 2.54 10.52
CA ASP A 55 3.03 3.05 10.39
C ASP A 55 4.03 1.92 10.14
N SER A 56 4.73 1.99 8.99
CA SER A 56 5.82 1.08 8.65
C SER A 56 7.18 1.47 9.27
N GLY A 57 7.32 2.70 9.74
CA GLY A 57 8.59 3.33 10.11
C GLY A 57 9.38 3.89 8.91
N PHE A 58 8.87 3.75 7.68
CA PHE A 58 9.46 4.35 6.49
C PHE A 58 8.76 5.66 6.17
N SER A 59 9.51 6.76 6.30
CA SER A 59 9.05 8.08 5.90
C SER A 59 8.81 8.14 4.40
N ILE A 60 7.86 8.98 4.03
CA ILE A 60 7.53 9.29 2.64
C ILE A 60 7.84 10.75 2.37
N ASP A 61 8.00 11.09 1.10
CA ASP A 61 8.42 12.44 0.72
C ASP A 61 7.33 13.48 0.94
N GLU A 62 6.05 13.12 0.71
CA GLU A 62 4.94 14.07 0.75
C GLU A 62 3.69 13.50 1.42
N ARG A 63 3.21 14.23 2.42
CA ARG A 63 1.93 13.99 3.09
C ARG A 63 0.84 14.85 2.43
N VAL A 64 -0.33 14.25 2.25
CA VAL A 64 -1.54 14.93 1.76
C VAL A 64 -2.68 14.72 2.74
N ASP A 65 -3.43 15.77 3.05
CA ASP A 65 -4.48 15.74 4.08
C ASP A 65 -5.90 15.72 3.50
N SER A 66 -6.05 15.85 2.17
CA SER A 66 -7.37 15.83 1.52
C SER A 66 -7.40 15.15 0.15
N PRO A 67 -8.56 14.60 -0.28
CA PRO A 67 -8.73 14.06 -1.63
C PRO A 67 -8.49 15.10 -2.73
N LYS A 68 -8.80 16.36 -2.43
CA LYS A 68 -8.60 17.51 -3.32
C LYS A 68 -7.13 17.77 -3.61
N GLU A 69 -6.26 17.68 -2.60
CA GLU A 69 -4.81 17.78 -2.80
C GLU A 69 -4.28 16.68 -3.71
N VAL A 70 -4.72 15.43 -3.51
CA VAL A 70 -4.35 14.31 -4.38
C VAL A 70 -4.79 14.58 -5.82
N ALA A 71 -6.03 15.01 -6.03
CA ALA A 71 -6.55 15.35 -7.35
C ALA A 71 -5.72 16.45 -8.05
N TYR A 72 -5.31 17.50 -7.33
CA TYR A 72 -4.43 18.53 -7.90
C TYR A 72 -3.06 18.00 -8.25
N ILE A 73 -2.47 17.13 -7.44
CA ILE A 73 -1.16 16.51 -7.73
C ILE A 73 -1.28 15.65 -8.99
N MET A 74 -2.33 14.83 -9.11
CA MET A 74 -2.63 14.03 -10.30
C MET A 74 -2.71 14.91 -11.56
N ASN A 75 -3.55 15.95 -11.51
CA ASN A 75 -3.71 16.86 -12.65
C ASN A 75 -2.41 17.57 -13.01
N SER A 76 -1.66 18.05 -12.00
CA SER A 76 -0.40 18.75 -12.21
C SER A 76 0.64 17.85 -12.87
N LYS A 77 0.83 16.63 -12.35
CA LYS A 77 1.78 15.65 -12.89
C LYS A 77 1.48 15.36 -14.36
N TRP A 78 0.26 14.96 -14.69
CA TRP A 78 -0.08 14.52 -16.04
C TRP A 78 -0.26 15.69 -17.03
N SER A 79 -0.68 16.87 -16.58
CA SER A 79 -0.70 18.08 -17.44
C SER A 79 0.70 18.54 -17.89
N MET A 80 1.74 18.14 -17.15
CA MET A 80 3.15 18.41 -17.47
C MET A 80 3.80 17.28 -18.28
N ASP A 81 3.03 16.31 -18.79
CA ASP A 81 3.52 15.12 -19.51
C ASP A 81 4.51 14.26 -18.68
N LEU A 82 4.42 14.34 -17.35
CA LEU A 82 5.18 13.48 -16.44
C LEU A 82 4.47 12.14 -16.28
N LYS A 83 4.86 11.18 -17.13
CA LYS A 83 4.29 9.83 -17.16
C LYS A 83 4.38 9.08 -15.83
N GLY A 84 3.63 7.98 -15.77
CA GLY A 84 3.59 7.08 -14.62
C GLY A 84 2.48 7.42 -13.63
N GLY A 85 2.31 6.50 -12.69
CA GLY A 85 1.26 6.53 -11.69
C GLY A 85 1.64 7.29 -10.43
N ILE A 86 0.69 7.30 -9.51
CA ILE A 86 0.82 7.85 -8.17
C ILE A 86 0.36 6.77 -7.19
N VAL A 87 1.15 6.46 -6.18
CA VAL A 87 0.77 5.56 -5.08
C VAL A 87 0.32 6.40 -3.89
N ILE A 88 -0.87 6.13 -3.37
CA ILE A 88 -1.42 6.81 -2.20
C ILE A 88 -1.53 5.80 -1.06
N GLY A 89 -0.59 5.88 -0.12
CA GLY A 89 -0.58 5.14 1.13
C GLY A 89 -1.64 5.67 2.09
N ASN A 90 -2.75 4.95 2.21
CA ASN A 90 -3.87 5.25 3.09
C ASN A 90 -3.86 4.26 4.27
N PRO A 91 -3.51 4.70 5.49
CA PRO A 91 -3.46 3.81 6.64
C PRO A 91 -4.79 3.09 6.91
N VAL A 92 -4.71 1.86 7.40
CA VAL A 92 -5.88 1.15 7.93
C VAL A 92 -6.52 1.97 9.05
N PRO A 93 -7.87 1.98 9.21
CA PRO A 93 -8.49 2.71 10.32
C PRO A 93 -7.93 2.26 11.68
N GLU A 94 -7.86 3.18 12.63
CA GLU A 94 -7.20 2.96 13.94
C GLU A 94 -7.83 1.82 14.72
N GLU A 95 -9.15 1.67 14.66
CA GLU A 95 -9.88 0.58 15.32
C GLU A 95 -9.61 -0.82 14.74
N TYR A 96 -9.01 -0.90 13.56
CA TYR A 96 -8.69 -2.15 12.86
C TYR A 96 -7.19 -2.37 12.70
N GLU A 97 -6.35 -1.51 13.29
CA GLU A 97 -4.91 -1.73 13.30
C GLU A 97 -4.57 -2.97 14.13
N GLU A 98 -3.70 -3.82 13.57
CA GLU A 98 -3.25 -5.04 14.23
C GLU A 98 -2.27 -4.75 15.37
N ASN A 99 -2.22 -5.64 16.36
CA ASN A 99 -1.14 -5.57 17.35
C ASN A 99 0.21 -5.81 16.67
N LYS A 100 1.10 -4.82 16.73
CA LYS A 100 2.41 -4.83 16.06
C LYS A 100 3.24 -6.08 16.38
N GLU A 101 3.32 -6.48 17.64
CA GLU A 101 4.11 -7.63 18.04
C GLU A 101 3.50 -8.95 17.54
N GLN A 102 2.18 -9.09 17.61
CA GLN A 102 1.43 -10.25 17.13
C GLN A 102 1.58 -10.43 15.62
N ILE A 103 1.30 -9.38 14.83
CA ILE A 103 1.35 -9.46 13.37
C ILE A 103 2.77 -9.67 12.86
N THR A 104 3.77 -9.03 13.50
CA THR A 104 5.18 -9.23 13.16
C THR A 104 5.62 -10.68 13.41
N ARG A 105 5.19 -11.29 14.53
CA ARG A 105 5.44 -12.71 14.79
C ARG A 105 4.77 -13.61 13.76
N ALA A 106 3.50 -13.35 13.43
CA ALA A 106 2.75 -14.14 12.46
C ALA A 106 3.38 -14.09 11.07
N ILE A 107 3.76 -12.91 10.59
CA ILE A 107 4.46 -12.71 9.31
C ILE A 107 5.80 -13.42 9.32
N GLY A 108 6.61 -13.24 10.38
CA GLY A 108 7.91 -13.88 10.52
C GLY A 108 7.82 -15.41 10.49
N GLN A 109 6.80 -15.98 11.13
CA GLN A 109 6.53 -17.41 11.06
C GLN A 109 6.09 -17.85 9.66
N ALA A 110 5.13 -17.15 9.04
CA ALA A 110 4.65 -17.47 7.70
C ALA A 110 5.78 -17.42 6.64
N LEU A 111 6.71 -16.46 6.75
CA LEU A 111 7.89 -16.36 5.88
C LEU A 111 8.87 -17.52 6.07
N ARG A 112 9.03 -18.05 7.29
CA ARG A 112 9.85 -19.24 7.54
C ARG A 112 9.21 -20.47 6.91
N GLU A 113 7.91 -20.68 7.15
CA GLU A 113 7.18 -21.82 6.61
C GLU A 113 7.10 -21.79 5.08
N LEU A 114 6.99 -20.60 4.46
CA LEU A 114 7.07 -20.45 3.00
C LEU A 114 8.40 -21.00 2.46
N LYS A 115 9.52 -20.68 3.13
CA LYS A 115 10.85 -21.13 2.73
C LYS A 115 11.03 -22.64 2.97
N GLU A 116 10.56 -23.15 4.09
CA GLU A 116 10.64 -24.58 4.43
C GLU A 116 9.86 -25.46 3.44
N ASN A 117 8.75 -24.95 2.91
CA ASN A 117 7.92 -25.65 1.91
C ASN A 117 8.32 -25.34 0.45
N ASP A 118 9.41 -24.61 0.21
CA ASP A 118 9.91 -24.18 -1.11
C ASP A 118 8.85 -23.49 -2.01
N ILE A 119 7.91 -22.77 -1.40
CA ILE A 119 6.81 -22.11 -2.14
C ILE A 119 7.31 -20.82 -2.79
N LYS A 120 7.20 -20.74 -4.12
CA LYS A 120 7.79 -19.65 -4.92
C LYS A 120 6.81 -19.02 -5.90
N GLY A 121 7.18 -17.84 -6.39
CA GLY A 121 6.47 -17.16 -7.45
C GLY A 121 5.06 -16.74 -7.04
N LYS A 122 4.09 -16.96 -7.93
CA LYS A 122 2.69 -16.55 -7.74
C LYS A 122 1.99 -17.20 -6.54
N GLU A 123 2.49 -18.34 -6.06
CA GLU A 123 1.94 -19.08 -4.92
C GLU A 123 2.31 -18.43 -3.57
N SER A 124 3.37 -17.61 -3.54
CA SER A 124 3.91 -17.09 -2.29
C SER A 124 2.94 -16.14 -1.58
N THR A 125 2.32 -15.19 -2.29
CA THR A 125 1.40 -14.23 -1.67
C THR A 125 0.12 -14.89 -1.14
N PRO A 126 -0.60 -15.74 -1.90
CA PRO A 126 -1.75 -16.47 -1.37
C PRO A 126 -1.42 -17.30 -0.13
N PHE A 127 -0.29 -18.02 -0.14
CA PHE A 127 0.15 -18.80 1.02
C PHE A 127 0.38 -17.92 2.24
N LEU A 128 1.15 -16.82 2.10
CA LEU A 128 1.48 -15.96 3.22
C LEU A 128 0.24 -15.31 3.85
N LEU A 129 -0.71 -14.84 3.03
CA LEU A 129 -1.94 -14.24 3.54
C LEU A 129 -2.82 -15.27 4.27
N ALA A 130 -2.96 -16.47 3.70
CA ALA A 130 -3.70 -17.55 4.34
C ALA A 130 -3.06 -17.94 5.68
N ARG A 131 -1.73 -18.05 5.70
CA ARG A 131 -1.02 -18.46 6.92
C ARG A 131 -1.05 -17.39 8.01
N VAL A 132 -0.90 -16.12 7.65
CA VAL A 132 -1.02 -15.02 8.63
C VAL A 132 -2.43 -14.96 9.22
N LYS A 133 -3.47 -15.20 8.42
CA LYS A 133 -4.84 -15.34 8.90
C LYS A 133 -4.97 -16.45 9.94
N ASP A 134 -4.43 -17.64 9.66
CA ASP A 134 -4.52 -18.78 10.59
C ASP A 134 -3.78 -18.48 11.91
N LEU A 135 -2.61 -17.83 11.82
CA LEU A 135 -1.78 -17.49 12.99
C LEU A 135 -2.33 -16.35 13.85
N THR A 136 -3.20 -15.51 13.28
CA THR A 136 -3.87 -14.39 13.97
C THR A 136 -5.29 -14.75 14.39
N GLY A 137 -5.74 -16.00 14.21
CA GLY A 137 -7.10 -16.40 14.55
C GLY A 137 -8.18 -15.73 13.68
N GLY A 138 -7.79 -15.18 12.52
CA GLY A 138 -8.69 -14.50 11.59
C GLY A 138 -8.69 -12.97 11.68
N GLU A 139 -8.08 -12.36 12.71
CA GLU A 139 -8.02 -10.90 12.88
C GLU A 139 -7.43 -10.21 11.64
N SER A 140 -6.34 -10.77 11.08
CA SER A 140 -5.68 -10.16 9.92
C SER A 140 -6.57 -10.13 8.67
N LEU A 141 -7.53 -11.05 8.56
CA LEU A 141 -8.49 -11.04 7.46
C LEU A 141 -9.52 -9.92 7.65
N GLU A 142 -9.98 -9.69 8.87
CA GLU A 142 -10.89 -8.59 9.19
C GLU A 142 -10.21 -7.25 8.88
N THR A 143 -8.98 -7.05 9.36
CA THR A 143 -8.17 -5.87 9.04
C THR A 143 -8.00 -5.66 7.53
N ASN A 144 -7.76 -6.75 6.78
CA ASN A 144 -7.65 -6.70 5.32
C ASN A 144 -8.96 -6.28 4.63
N ILE A 145 -10.11 -6.75 5.13
CA ILE A 145 -11.42 -6.31 4.62
C ILE A 145 -11.61 -4.81 4.87
N GLN A 146 -11.30 -4.35 6.08
CA GLN A 146 -11.54 -2.96 6.47
C GLN A 146 -10.60 -1.98 5.76
N LEU A 147 -9.34 -2.34 5.55
CA LEU A 147 -8.44 -1.49 4.74
C LEU A 147 -8.90 -1.41 3.27
N VAL A 148 -9.51 -2.47 2.71
CA VAL A 148 -10.04 -2.43 1.34
C VAL A 148 -11.23 -1.46 1.26
N TYR A 149 -12.16 -1.50 2.22
CA TYR A 149 -13.26 -0.54 2.28
C TYR A 149 -12.76 0.90 2.47
N ASN A 150 -11.76 1.11 3.33
CA ASN A 150 -11.18 2.43 3.55
C ASN A 150 -10.51 2.96 2.26
N ASN A 151 -9.74 2.12 1.56
CA ASN A 151 -9.12 2.49 0.29
C ASN A 151 -10.15 2.82 -0.78
N ALA A 152 -11.21 2.01 -0.92
CA ALA A 152 -12.28 2.26 -1.87
C ALA A 152 -12.99 3.59 -1.61
N LYS A 153 -13.26 3.91 -0.34
CA LYS A 153 -13.86 5.18 0.07
C LYS A 153 -12.98 6.37 -0.32
N VAL A 154 -11.69 6.33 0.02
CA VAL A 154 -10.74 7.43 -0.30
C VAL A 154 -10.56 7.55 -1.81
N ALA A 155 -10.41 6.44 -2.54
CA ALA A 155 -10.32 6.43 -3.99
C ALA A 155 -11.54 7.07 -4.67
N ALA A 156 -12.75 6.74 -4.20
CA ALA A 156 -13.98 7.34 -4.73
C ALA A 156 -14.03 8.86 -4.50
N GLN A 157 -13.59 9.33 -3.32
CA GLN A 157 -13.51 10.76 -3.03
C GLN A 157 -12.50 11.48 -3.93
N ILE A 158 -11.32 10.89 -4.14
CA ILE A 158 -10.29 11.44 -5.04
C ILE A 158 -10.83 11.50 -6.47
N ALA A 159 -11.50 10.44 -6.94
CA ALA A 159 -12.08 10.40 -8.28
C ALA A 159 -13.11 11.51 -8.52
N VAL A 160 -13.96 11.79 -7.52
CA VAL A 160 -14.92 12.91 -7.58
C VAL A 160 -14.18 14.25 -7.69
N GLU A 161 -13.20 14.51 -6.82
CA GLU A 161 -12.44 15.76 -6.84
C GLU A 161 -11.65 15.93 -8.16
N TYR A 162 -11.07 14.86 -8.69
CA TYR A 162 -10.34 14.87 -9.95
C TYR A 162 -11.26 15.21 -11.12
N ASN A 163 -12.44 14.58 -11.20
CA ASN A 163 -13.44 14.88 -12.22
C ASN A 163 -13.97 16.33 -12.17
N LEU A 164 -13.86 17.03 -11.04
CA LEU A 164 -14.29 18.43 -10.93
C LEU A 164 -13.27 19.41 -11.55
N ILE A 165 -12.02 18.99 -11.77
CA ILE A 165 -10.92 19.85 -12.22
C ILE A 165 -10.33 19.44 -13.57
N THR A 166 -10.87 18.40 -14.20
CA THR A 166 -10.53 17.90 -15.54
C THR A 166 -11.72 18.03 -16.47
#